data_AF-A0A3S4JZ93-F1
#
_entry.id   AF-A0A3S4JZ93-F1
#
_cell.length_a   1.000
_cell.length_b   1.000
_cell.length_c   1.000
_cell.angle_alpha   90.00
_cell.angle_beta   90.00
_cell.angle_gamma   90.00
#
_symmetry.space_group_name_H-M   'P 1'
#
loop_
_entity.id
_entity.type
_entity.pdbx_description
1 polymer ?
#
loop_
_entity_poly.entity_id
_entity_poly.type
_entity_poly.pdbx_seq_one_letter_code
_entity_poly.pdbx_strand_id
1 'polypeptide(L)'
;MKMPQIKNVFSNNRVNQPQQQETSRPITVADLLQRGHDQNDRSVDPTGFRSIHDLRDFARDNPLPTTLYRAHVADRDEIDVYGLERSEETDKKRGDDYLADIIKHTARTGGSRGGVLSLSGSLQTANRFAAGRTVVQIDATAFSGRFKTTAQILLDDADRLMAAQKVSPNTVRKALENLCGEAESEAFYLDGDIPRSAVKQIY
;
A
#
# COMPACT_ATOMS: atom_id res chain seq x y z
N MET A 1 24.57 69.71 46.12
CA MET A 1 25.12 68.62 45.29
C MET A 1 24.15 67.45 45.32
N LYS A 2 23.50 67.12 44.20
CA LYS A 2 22.57 65.98 44.05
C LYS A 2 23.30 64.87 43.30
N MET A 3 23.40 63.69 43.89
CA MET A 3 23.91 62.49 43.21
C MET A 3 22.86 61.93 42.23
N PRO A 4 23.26 61.43 41.06
CA PRO A 4 22.34 60.77 40.13
C PRO A 4 22.13 59.31 40.53
N GLN A 5 20.88 58.84 40.47
CA GLN A 5 20.54 57.42 40.64
C GLN A 5 20.80 56.65 39.35
N ILE A 6 21.56 55.56 39.46
CA ILE A 6 21.82 54.60 38.38
C ILE A 6 20.62 53.64 38.32
N LYS A 7 19.90 53.64 37.18
CA LYS A 7 18.87 52.64 36.89
C LYS A 7 19.56 51.30 36.60
N ASN A 8 19.28 50.29 37.42
CA ASN A 8 19.59 48.89 37.11
C ASN A 8 18.74 48.44 35.91
N VAL A 9 19.34 48.39 34.73
CA VAL A 9 18.79 47.72 33.56
C VAL A 9 19.27 46.27 33.63
N PHE A 10 18.55 45.43 34.38
CA PHE A 10 18.69 43.98 34.22
C PHE A 10 18.02 43.60 32.90
N SER A 11 18.85 43.45 31.88
CA SER A 11 18.48 42.88 30.59
C SER A 11 17.95 41.46 30.81
N ASN A 12 16.65 41.27 30.60
CA ASN A 12 16.04 39.96 30.43
C ASN A 12 16.53 39.34 29.10
N ASN A 13 17.78 38.85 29.07
CA ASN A 13 18.22 37.93 28.02
C ASN A 13 17.64 36.54 28.30
N ARG A 14 16.34 36.38 28.10
CA ARG A 14 15.81 35.07 27.69
C ARG A 14 16.28 34.87 26.25
N VAL A 15 17.41 34.20 26.12
CA VAL A 15 17.78 33.57 24.86
C VAL A 15 16.64 32.60 24.57
N ASN A 16 15.75 32.98 23.64
CA ASN A 16 14.84 32.04 23.00
C ASN A 16 15.74 31.04 22.29
N GLN A 17 16.07 29.94 22.97
CA GLN A 17 16.57 28.77 22.28
C GLN A 17 15.48 28.41 21.26
N PRO A 18 15.80 28.34 19.96
CA PRO A 18 14.84 27.81 19.01
C PRO A 18 14.43 26.43 19.53
N GLN A 19 13.12 26.17 19.58
CA GLN A 19 12.61 24.83 19.83
C GLN A 19 13.41 23.90 18.94
N GLN A 20 14.20 23.03 19.55
CA GLN A 20 14.81 21.92 18.84
C GLN A 20 13.63 21.23 18.15
N GLN A 21 13.58 21.33 16.82
CA GLN A 21 12.78 20.43 16.03
C GLN A 21 13.32 19.06 16.40
N GLU A 22 12.64 18.38 17.32
CA GLU A 22 12.69 16.92 17.37
C GLU A 22 12.47 16.51 15.92
N THR A 23 13.53 16.01 15.28
CA THR A 23 13.40 15.33 14.01
C THR A 23 12.53 14.13 14.32
N SER A 24 11.21 14.31 14.21
CA SER A 24 10.24 13.29 14.55
C SER A 24 10.59 12.08 13.69
N ARG A 25 10.89 10.97 14.37
CA ARG A 25 11.23 9.72 13.68
C ARG A 25 10.12 9.42 12.65
N PRO A 26 10.47 8.90 11.46
CA PRO A 26 9.46 8.56 10.46
C PRO A 26 8.38 7.66 11.06
N ILE A 27 7.12 7.93 10.74
CA ILE A 27 5.99 7.09 11.14
C ILE A 27 6.11 5.75 10.43
N THR A 28 5.93 4.66 11.19
CA THR A 28 5.96 3.29 10.69
C THR A 28 4.58 2.64 10.70
N VAL A 29 4.43 1.51 10.02
CA VAL A 29 3.25 0.62 10.09
C VAL A 29 3.01 0.19 11.53
N ALA A 30 4.06 -0.13 12.29
CA ALA A 30 3.92 -0.49 13.69
C ALA A 30 3.30 0.66 14.52
N ASP A 31 3.71 1.91 14.27
CA ASP A 31 3.12 3.09 14.93
C ASP A 31 1.64 3.27 14.52
N LEU A 32 1.31 3.05 13.24
CA LEU A 32 -0.06 3.14 12.74
C LEU A 32 -0.98 2.07 13.36
N LEU A 33 -0.49 0.85 13.49
CA LEU A 33 -1.23 -0.26 14.11
C LEU A 33 -1.44 -0.01 15.61
N GLN A 34 -0.40 0.45 16.31
CA GLN A 34 -0.51 0.78 17.73
C GLN A 34 -1.55 1.89 17.96
N ARG A 35 -1.50 2.95 17.15
CA ARG A 35 -2.45 4.06 17.26
C ARG A 35 -3.88 3.66 16.88
N GLY A 36 -4.06 2.83 15.84
CA GLY A 36 -5.37 2.31 15.46
C GLY A 36 -5.97 1.31 16.46
N HIS A 37 -5.16 0.72 17.34
CA HIS A 37 -5.62 -0.16 18.41
C HIS A 37 -5.94 0.57 19.72
N ASP A 38 -5.45 1.80 19.91
CA ASP A 38 -5.70 2.58 21.11
C ASP A 38 -7.16 3.04 21.17
N GLN A 39 -7.94 2.38 22.02
CA GLN A 39 -9.37 2.69 22.22
C GLN A 39 -9.62 4.09 22.81
N ASN A 40 -8.59 4.75 23.33
CA ASN A 40 -8.67 6.11 23.85
C ASN A 40 -8.46 7.18 22.77
N ASP A 41 -7.80 6.83 21.64
CA ASP A 41 -7.61 7.75 20.51
C ASP A 41 -8.80 7.65 19.55
N ARG A 42 -9.89 8.36 19.88
CA ARG A 42 -11.10 8.43 19.04
C ARG A 42 -10.91 9.21 17.74
N SER A 43 -9.73 9.79 17.48
CA SER A 43 -9.44 10.55 16.26
C SER A 43 -9.02 9.66 15.09
N VAL A 44 -8.84 8.35 15.32
CA VAL A 44 -8.32 7.40 14.34
C VAL A 44 -9.25 6.19 14.22
N ASP A 45 -9.69 5.86 13.01
CA ASP A 45 -10.42 4.61 12.80
C ASP A 45 -9.47 3.40 12.94
N PRO A 46 -9.98 2.26 13.43
CA PRO A 46 -9.17 1.05 13.59
C PRO A 46 -8.61 0.54 12.26
N THR A 47 -7.42 -0.06 12.32
CA THR A 47 -6.76 -0.69 11.17
C THR A 47 -7.16 -2.14 10.94
N GLY A 48 -7.92 -2.74 11.87
CA GLY A 48 -8.26 -4.17 11.85
C GLY A 48 -7.20 -5.10 12.46
N PHE A 49 -5.96 -4.62 12.66
CA PHE A 49 -4.86 -5.39 13.27
C PHE A 49 -4.41 -4.72 14.58
N ARG A 50 -4.07 -5.51 15.60
CA ARG A 50 -3.66 -4.96 16.92
C ARG A 50 -2.17 -4.65 16.98
N SER A 51 -1.37 -5.36 16.19
CA SER A 51 0.08 -5.26 16.22
C SER A 51 0.71 -5.67 14.89
N ILE A 52 2.00 -5.34 14.72
CA ILE A 52 2.78 -5.83 13.58
C ILE A 52 2.90 -7.37 13.57
N HIS A 53 2.80 -8.02 14.74
CA HIS A 53 2.81 -9.48 14.83
C HIS A 53 1.52 -10.05 14.24
N ASP A 54 0.37 -9.45 14.54
CA ASP A 54 -0.92 -9.84 13.97
C ASP A 54 -0.92 -9.74 12.43
N LEU A 55 -0.32 -8.67 11.88
CA LEU A 55 -0.20 -8.51 10.44
C LEU A 55 0.74 -9.56 9.82
N ARG A 56 1.84 -9.90 10.50
CA ARG A 56 2.74 -10.98 10.09
C ARG A 56 2.07 -12.35 10.16
N ASP A 57 1.27 -12.59 11.20
CA ASP A 57 0.48 -13.80 11.35
C ASP A 57 -0.54 -13.92 10.22
N PHE A 58 -1.26 -12.84 9.93
CA PHE A 58 -2.17 -12.77 8.80
C PHE A 58 -1.47 -13.07 7.47
N ALA A 59 -0.31 -12.46 7.20
CA ALA A 59 0.45 -12.69 5.97
C ALA A 59 0.96 -14.14 5.84
N ARG A 60 1.31 -14.78 6.97
CA ARG A 60 1.71 -16.18 7.02
C ARG A 60 0.52 -17.11 6.76
N ASP A 61 -0.62 -16.81 7.37
CA ASP A 61 -1.81 -17.66 7.30
C ASP A 61 -2.58 -17.46 5.99
N ASN A 62 -2.29 -16.37 5.25
CA ASN A 62 -2.78 -16.07 3.91
C ASN A 62 -1.61 -15.93 2.92
N PRO A 63 -0.87 -17.02 2.64
CA PRO A 63 0.28 -16.95 1.76
C PRO A 63 -0.14 -16.67 0.32
N LEU A 64 0.79 -16.13 -0.47
CA LEU A 64 0.60 -15.95 -1.91
C LEU A 64 0.24 -17.28 -2.58
N PRO A 65 -0.93 -17.39 -3.24
CA PRO A 65 -1.29 -18.57 -4.02
C PRO A 65 -0.33 -18.76 -5.20
N THR A 66 0.01 -20.01 -5.52
CA THR A 66 0.82 -20.33 -6.72
C THR A 66 0.07 -20.07 -8.03
N THR A 67 -1.25 -19.94 -7.96
CA THR A 67 -2.12 -19.67 -9.10
C THR A 67 -3.06 -18.52 -8.76
N LEU A 68 -3.08 -17.54 -9.65
CA LEU A 68 -3.87 -16.32 -9.52
C LEU A 68 -4.78 -16.16 -10.73
N TYR A 69 -5.81 -15.34 -10.58
CA TYR A 69 -6.85 -15.13 -11.57
C TYR A 69 -7.18 -13.65 -11.69
N ARG A 70 -7.56 -13.23 -12.90
CA ARG A 70 -8.04 -11.88 -13.17
C ARG A 70 -9.03 -11.88 -14.33
N ALA A 71 -10.11 -11.13 -14.21
CA ALA A 71 -10.91 -10.70 -15.35
C ALA A 71 -10.25 -9.46 -15.98
N HIS A 72 -9.76 -9.61 -17.20
CA HIS A 72 -8.95 -8.62 -17.91
C HIS A 72 -9.70 -7.99 -19.09
N VAL A 73 -9.44 -6.70 -19.34
CA VAL A 73 -10.03 -5.93 -20.44
C VAL A 73 -9.09 -6.04 -21.64
N ALA A 74 -9.14 -7.17 -22.32
CA ALA A 74 -8.46 -7.46 -23.58
C ALA A 74 -9.07 -8.74 -24.14
N ASP A 75 -8.98 -8.95 -25.45
CA ASP A 75 -9.40 -10.22 -26.05
C ASP A 75 -8.32 -11.31 -25.88
N ARG A 76 -8.67 -12.53 -26.30
CA ARG A 76 -7.79 -13.69 -26.17
C ARG A 76 -6.50 -13.53 -26.97
N ASP A 77 -6.58 -12.95 -28.17
CA ASP A 77 -5.44 -12.86 -29.09
C ASP A 77 -4.44 -11.81 -28.58
N GLU A 78 -4.93 -10.67 -28.10
CA GLU A 78 -4.11 -9.66 -27.42
C GLU A 78 -3.40 -10.23 -26.19
N ILE A 79 -4.12 -10.97 -25.34
CA ILE A 79 -3.54 -11.58 -24.14
C ILE A 79 -2.50 -12.63 -24.52
N ASP A 80 -2.74 -13.40 -25.58
CA ASP A 80 -1.83 -14.45 -26.02
C ASP A 80 -0.51 -13.90 -26.60
N VAL A 81 -0.53 -12.68 -27.14
CA VAL A 81 0.65 -12.01 -27.67
C VAL A 81 1.39 -11.20 -26.59
N TYR A 82 0.68 -10.39 -25.80
CA TYR A 82 1.30 -9.37 -24.95
C TYR A 82 1.25 -9.69 -23.45
N GLY A 83 0.39 -10.61 -23.01
CA GLY A 83 0.11 -10.84 -21.60
C GLY A 83 -0.98 -9.90 -21.10
N LEU A 84 -0.84 -9.34 -19.89
CA LEU A 84 -1.83 -8.40 -19.34
C LEU A 84 -1.19 -7.03 -19.15
N GLU A 85 -1.70 -6.05 -19.86
CA GLU A 85 -1.22 -4.68 -19.81
C GLU A 85 -2.15 -3.78 -19.02
N ARG A 86 -1.59 -2.81 -18.28
CA ARG A 86 -2.39 -1.74 -17.69
C ARG A 86 -2.97 -0.84 -18.77
N SER A 87 -4.08 -0.18 -18.43
CA SER A 87 -4.76 0.73 -19.34
C SER A 87 -3.82 1.81 -19.88
N GLU A 88 -3.87 2.06 -21.19
CA GLU A 88 -3.12 3.13 -21.86
C GLU A 88 -3.47 4.54 -21.35
N GLU A 89 -4.66 4.71 -20.77
CA GLU A 89 -5.09 5.99 -20.19
C GLU A 89 -4.42 6.31 -18.85
N THR A 90 -3.55 5.41 -18.35
CA THR A 90 -2.91 5.54 -17.05
C THR A 90 -1.42 5.77 -17.18
N ASP A 91 -0.87 6.54 -16.23
CA ASP A 91 0.57 6.67 -16.09
C ASP A 91 1.17 5.33 -15.62
N LYS A 92 1.79 4.59 -16.55
CA LYS A 92 2.38 3.25 -16.33
C LYS A 92 3.67 3.32 -15.51
N LYS A 93 3.57 3.82 -14.28
CA LYS A 93 4.68 3.90 -13.30
C LYS A 93 5.33 2.55 -13.04
N ARG A 94 6.55 2.59 -12.51
CA ARG A 94 7.38 1.44 -12.15
C ARG A 94 8.01 1.62 -10.76
N GLY A 95 8.56 0.53 -10.22
CA GLY A 95 9.24 0.53 -8.93
C GLY A 95 8.38 1.11 -7.81
N ASP A 96 8.96 2.00 -7.00
CA ASP A 96 8.30 2.58 -5.83
C ASP A 96 7.04 3.37 -6.12
N ASP A 97 6.97 4.04 -7.27
CA ASP A 97 5.78 4.80 -7.65
C ASP A 97 4.63 3.86 -8.00
N TYR A 98 4.94 2.68 -8.53
CA TYR A 98 3.95 1.63 -8.76
C TYR A 98 3.53 0.94 -7.47
N LEU A 99 4.47 0.63 -6.56
CA LEU A 99 4.14 0.10 -5.23
C LEU A 99 3.25 1.08 -4.44
N ALA A 100 3.53 2.38 -4.53
CA ALA A 100 2.68 3.40 -3.93
C ALA A 100 1.28 3.42 -4.54
N ASP A 101 1.15 3.20 -5.85
CA ASP A 101 -0.14 3.11 -6.52
C ASP A 101 -0.91 1.82 -6.18
N ILE A 102 -0.22 0.70 -5.91
CA ILE A 102 -0.81 -0.51 -5.32
C ILE A 102 -1.41 -0.20 -3.94
N ILE A 103 -0.65 0.42 -3.03
CA ILE A 103 -1.17 0.76 -1.69
C ILE A 103 -2.36 1.72 -1.79
N LYS A 104 -2.31 2.70 -2.70
CA LYS A 104 -3.44 3.62 -2.95
C LYS A 104 -4.64 2.90 -3.56
N HIS A 105 -4.43 1.86 -4.37
CA HIS A 105 -5.50 1.03 -4.92
C HIS A 105 -6.24 0.33 -3.79
N THR A 106 -5.52 -0.40 -2.94
CA THR A 106 -6.09 -1.10 -1.78
C THR A 106 -6.81 -0.15 -0.82
N ALA A 107 -6.29 1.08 -0.62
CA ALA A 107 -6.92 2.07 0.25
C ALA A 107 -8.24 2.66 -0.27
N ARG A 108 -8.65 2.38 -1.51
CA ARG A 108 -9.83 2.98 -2.17
C ARG A 108 -10.85 1.91 -2.55
N THR A 109 -12.13 2.25 -2.43
CA THR A 109 -13.24 1.40 -2.90
C THR A 109 -13.52 1.48 -4.40
N GLY A 110 -12.89 2.44 -5.12
CA GLY A 110 -13.13 2.71 -6.55
C GLY A 110 -12.10 2.16 -7.54
N GLY A 111 -11.12 1.38 -7.07
CA GLY A 111 -10.06 0.81 -7.90
C GLY A 111 -9.06 1.84 -8.47
N SER A 112 -8.26 1.40 -9.45
CA SER A 112 -7.13 2.17 -10.05
C SER A 112 -7.39 2.65 -11.48
N ARG A 113 -8.62 2.52 -12.00
CA ARG A 113 -8.95 2.74 -13.43
C ARG A 113 -8.05 1.96 -14.41
N GLY A 114 -7.52 0.82 -13.97
CA GLY A 114 -6.61 -0.01 -14.77
C GLY A 114 -5.12 0.31 -14.60
N GLY A 115 -4.74 1.29 -13.75
CA GLY A 115 -3.34 1.61 -13.47
C GLY A 115 -2.63 0.60 -12.54
N VAL A 116 -3.39 -0.33 -11.96
CA VAL A 116 -2.89 -1.46 -11.16
C VAL A 116 -3.64 -2.72 -11.56
N LEU A 117 -2.91 -3.83 -11.72
CA LEU A 117 -3.45 -5.14 -12.07
C LEU A 117 -3.64 -5.98 -10.82
N SER A 118 -4.79 -5.81 -10.18
CA SER A 118 -5.26 -6.63 -9.05
C SER A 118 -5.50 -8.09 -9.47
N LEU A 119 -4.99 -9.02 -8.67
CA LEU A 119 -5.12 -10.47 -8.87
C LEU A 119 -5.81 -11.11 -7.66
N SER A 120 -6.58 -12.15 -7.96
CA SER A 120 -7.33 -12.94 -6.98
C SER A 120 -6.80 -14.38 -6.95
N GLY A 121 -6.73 -14.99 -5.77
CA GLY A 121 -6.49 -16.44 -5.63
C GLY A 121 -7.69 -17.31 -6.00
N SER A 122 -8.85 -16.72 -6.26
CA SER A 122 -10.11 -17.39 -6.53
C SER A 122 -10.62 -17.21 -7.96
N LEU A 123 -10.70 -18.31 -8.71
CA LEU A 123 -11.35 -18.32 -10.03
C LEU A 123 -12.81 -17.87 -9.94
N GLN A 124 -13.51 -18.19 -8.84
CA GLN A 124 -14.89 -17.76 -8.64
C GLN A 124 -14.98 -16.24 -8.50
N THR A 125 -14.07 -15.62 -7.75
CA THR A 125 -14.01 -14.16 -7.60
C THR A 125 -13.73 -13.51 -8.95
N ALA A 126 -12.73 -13.99 -9.70
CA ALA A 126 -12.43 -13.47 -11.04
C ALA A 126 -13.63 -13.56 -12.00
N ASN A 127 -14.37 -14.69 -12.00
CA ASN A 127 -15.56 -14.86 -12.84
C ASN A 127 -16.68 -13.86 -12.53
N ARG A 128 -16.84 -13.44 -11.26
CA ARG A 128 -17.83 -12.41 -10.89
C ARG A 128 -17.54 -11.07 -11.57
N PHE A 129 -16.28 -10.80 -11.92
CA PHE A 129 -15.85 -9.59 -12.62
C PHE A 129 -15.70 -9.75 -14.14
N ALA A 130 -16.08 -10.91 -14.70
CA ALA A 130 -15.86 -11.26 -16.10
C ALA A 130 -16.81 -10.59 -17.11
N ALA A 131 -17.84 -9.86 -16.66
CA ALA A 131 -18.78 -9.22 -17.58
C ALA A 131 -18.05 -8.28 -18.57
N GLY A 132 -17.99 -8.67 -19.85
CA GLY A 132 -17.26 -7.95 -20.90
C GLY A 132 -15.73 -8.02 -20.79
N ARG A 133 -15.19 -9.04 -20.11
CA ARG A 133 -13.77 -9.22 -19.83
C ARG A 133 -13.37 -10.70 -19.99
N THR A 134 -12.11 -10.93 -20.32
CA THR A 134 -11.53 -12.27 -20.48
C THR A 134 -10.92 -12.71 -19.16
N VAL A 135 -11.28 -13.89 -18.65
CA VAL A 135 -10.69 -14.42 -17.43
C VAL A 135 -9.37 -15.11 -17.76
N VAL A 136 -8.33 -14.82 -16.98
CA VAL A 136 -6.98 -15.35 -17.20
C VAL A 136 -6.48 -16.00 -15.92
N GLN A 137 -5.85 -17.17 -16.06
CA GLN A 137 -5.07 -17.85 -15.03
C GLN A 137 -3.59 -17.50 -15.16
N ILE A 138 -2.97 -17.12 -14.05
CA ILE A 138 -1.59 -16.62 -13.96
C ILE A 138 -0.79 -17.52 -13.01
N ASP A 139 0.44 -17.84 -13.39
CA ASP A 139 1.43 -18.53 -12.58
C ASP A 139 2.22 -17.53 -11.72
N ALA A 140 1.91 -17.47 -10.43
CA ALA A 140 2.63 -16.60 -9.50
C ALA A 140 4.07 -17.07 -9.23
N THR A 141 4.43 -18.29 -9.66
CA THR A 141 5.78 -18.85 -9.49
C THR A 141 6.70 -18.56 -10.68
N ALA A 142 6.16 -18.08 -11.80
CA ALA A 142 6.92 -17.82 -13.03
C ALA A 142 8.02 -16.76 -12.84
N PHE A 143 7.82 -15.83 -11.89
CA PHE A 143 8.76 -14.75 -11.57
C PHE A 143 8.98 -14.67 -10.06
N SER A 144 10.00 -15.38 -9.57
CA SER A 144 10.30 -15.46 -8.14
C SER A 144 10.46 -14.07 -7.51
N GLY A 145 9.71 -13.82 -6.43
CA GLY A 145 9.72 -12.57 -5.67
C GLY A 145 9.05 -11.37 -6.35
N ARG A 146 8.47 -11.55 -7.55
CA ARG A 146 7.78 -10.47 -8.29
C ARG A 146 6.28 -10.48 -8.13
N PHE A 147 5.73 -11.53 -7.52
CA PHE A 147 4.36 -11.53 -7.05
C PHE A 147 4.36 -11.37 -5.53
N LYS A 148 3.49 -10.49 -5.01
CA LYS A 148 3.28 -10.33 -3.57
C LYS A 148 1.81 -10.11 -3.27
N THR A 149 1.38 -10.53 -2.08
CA THR A 149 0.09 -10.14 -1.52
C THR A 149 0.15 -8.71 -1.00
N THR A 150 -1.02 -8.07 -0.87
CA THR A 150 -1.14 -6.76 -0.20
C THR A 150 -0.50 -6.75 1.18
N ALA A 151 -0.70 -7.81 1.98
CA ALA A 151 -0.11 -7.93 3.31
C ALA A 151 1.43 -7.90 3.28
N GLN A 152 2.04 -8.62 2.33
CA GLN A 152 3.49 -8.62 2.14
C GLN A 152 4.00 -7.24 1.70
N ILE A 153 3.30 -6.55 0.79
CA ILE A 153 3.67 -5.20 0.35
C ILE A 153 3.60 -4.21 1.52
N LEU A 154 2.55 -4.29 2.35
CA LEU A 154 2.42 -3.42 3.51
C LEU A 154 3.52 -3.67 4.56
N LEU A 155 3.91 -4.94 4.77
CA LEU A 155 4.98 -5.31 5.71
C LEU A 155 6.38 -4.91 5.22
N ASP A 156 6.67 -5.14 3.94
CA ASP A 156 8.04 -5.02 3.42
C ASP A 156 8.35 -3.61 2.92
N ASP A 157 7.34 -2.89 2.41
CA ASP A 157 7.56 -1.72 1.56
C ASP A 157 6.89 -0.43 2.10
N ALA A 158 5.84 -0.51 2.92
CA ALA A 158 5.08 0.69 3.30
C ALA A 158 5.87 1.70 4.15
N ASP A 159 6.70 1.24 5.09
CA ASP A 159 7.53 2.13 5.93
C ASP A 159 8.47 2.98 5.08
N ARG A 160 9.16 2.33 4.14
CA ARG A 160 10.05 2.96 3.17
C ARG A 160 9.30 3.96 2.29
N LEU A 161 8.11 3.60 1.80
CA LEU A 161 7.30 4.46 0.93
C LEU A 161 6.71 5.65 1.67
N MET A 162 6.38 5.51 2.96
CA MET A 162 5.96 6.62 3.83
C MET A 162 7.13 7.57 4.11
N ALA A 163 8.30 7.02 4.45
CA ALA A 163 9.52 7.82 4.67
C ALA A 163 9.91 8.62 3.41
N ALA A 164 9.72 8.04 2.22
CA ALA A 164 9.92 8.69 0.93
C ALA A 164 8.75 9.59 0.48
N GLN A 165 7.71 9.76 1.31
CA GLN A 165 6.51 10.58 1.03
C GLN A 165 5.73 10.17 -0.22
N LYS A 166 5.89 8.93 -0.71
CA LYS A 166 5.14 8.41 -1.87
C LYS A 166 3.72 7.97 -1.51
N VAL A 167 3.52 7.59 -0.25
CA VAL A 167 2.20 7.32 0.36
C VAL A 167 2.08 8.05 1.69
N SER A 168 0.88 8.52 2.03
CA SER A 168 0.63 9.13 3.33
C SER A 168 0.37 8.05 4.39
N PRO A 169 0.63 8.32 5.68
CA PRO A 169 0.29 7.38 6.75
C PRO A 169 -1.20 7.03 6.79
N ASN A 170 -2.09 7.99 6.47
CA ASN A 170 -3.54 7.71 6.41
C ASN A 170 -3.90 6.79 5.23
N THR A 171 -3.18 6.86 4.11
CA THR A 171 -3.37 5.94 2.99
C THR A 171 -3.00 4.52 3.39
N VAL A 172 -1.86 4.33 4.05
CA VAL A 172 -1.43 3.02 4.56
C VAL A 172 -2.42 2.49 5.60
N ARG A 173 -2.90 3.35 6.50
CA ARG A 173 -3.93 3.00 7.49
C ARG A 173 -5.21 2.46 6.82
N LYS A 174 -5.74 3.15 5.80
CA LYS A 174 -6.93 2.68 5.07
C LYS A 174 -6.67 1.40 4.28
N ALA A 175 -5.46 1.21 3.74
CA ALA A 175 -5.10 -0.06 3.10
C ALA A 175 -5.10 -1.23 4.11
N LEU A 176 -4.61 -1.02 5.34
CA LEU A 176 -4.67 -2.02 6.42
C LEU A 176 -6.12 -2.35 6.81
N GLU A 177 -6.95 -1.32 6.98
CA GLU A 177 -8.38 -1.49 7.30
C GLU A 177 -9.10 -2.32 6.24
N ASN A 178 -8.90 -2.00 4.95
CA ASN A 178 -9.53 -2.73 3.85
C ASN A 178 -8.98 -4.16 3.73
N LEU A 179 -7.67 -4.36 3.91
CA LEU A 179 -7.06 -5.69 3.93
C LEU A 179 -7.70 -6.61 4.98
N CYS A 180 -8.02 -6.08 6.16
CA CYS A 180 -8.68 -6.87 7.21
C CYS A 180 -10.17 -7.13 6.90
N GLY A 181 -10.84 -6.21 6.19
CA GLY A 181 -12.25 -6.33 5.84
C GLY A 181 -12.52 -7.29 4.67
N GLU A 182 -11.52 -7.50 3.80
CA GLU A 182 -11.64 -8.38 2.65
C GLU A 182 -11.26 -9.83 3.00
N ALA A 183 -12.15 -10.77 2.66
CA ALA A 183 -11.96 -12.19 2.97
C ALA A 183 -10.90 -12.87 2.08
N GLU A 184 -10.45 -12.21 1.01
CA GLU A 184 -9.45 -12.72 0.08
C GLU A 184 -8.29 -11.74 0.01
N SER A 185 -7.06 -12.21 0.27
CA SER A 185 -5.89 -11.37 0.10
C SER A 185 -5.58 -11.17 -1.38
N GLU A 186 -5.85 -9.96 -1.86
CA GLU A 186 -5.42 -9.46 -3.16
C GLU A 186 -3.90 -9.62 -3.36
N ALA A 187 -3.48 -9.89 -4.60
CA ALA A 187 -2.08 -10.04 -5.00
C ALA A 187 -1.75 -9.21 -6.25
N PHE A 188 -0.46 -8.92 -6.44
CA PHE A 188 0.03 -8.06 -7.51
C PHE A 188 1.35 -8.54 -8.08
N TYR A 189 1.57 -8.25 -9.37
CA TYR A 189 2.88 -8.34 -10.01
C TYR A 189 3.61 -7.00 -9.91
N LEU A 190 4.79 -6.97 -9.29
CA LEU A 190 5.45 -5.73 -8.86
C LEU A 190 6.07 -4.90 -10.01
N ASP A 191 6.28 -5.48 -11.18
CA ASP A 191 6.89 -4.78 -12.32
C ASP A 191 5.85 -4.12 -13.26
N GLY A 192 4.57 -4.13 -12.87
CA GLY A 192 3.50 -3.42 -13.57
C GLY A 192 2.64 -4.33 -14.45
N ASP A 193 3.06 -4.50 -15.69
CA ASP A 193 2.36 -5.32 -16.69
C ASP A 193 2.79 -6.78 -16.56
N ILE A 194 1.87 -7.73 -16.68
CA ILE A 194 2.14 -9.16 -16.43
C ILE A 194 2.57 -9.80 -17.75
N PRO A 195 3.79 -10.36 -17.85
CA PRO A 195 4.28 -10.94 -19.08
C PRO A 195 3.44 -12.15 -19.52
N ARG A 196 3.31 -12.35 -20.84
CA ARG A 196 2.67 -13.53 -21.43
C ARG A 196 3.18 -14.85 -20.85
N SER A 197 4.47 -14.94 -20.51
CA SER A 197 5.06 -16.16 -19.93
C SER A 197 4.51 -16.54 -18.56
N ALA A 198 3.86 -15.62 -17.83
CA ALA A 198 3.14 -15.94 -16.60
C ALA A 198 1.70 -16.43 -16.86
N VAL A 199 1.15 -16.23 -18.06
CA VAL A 199 -0.22 -16.64 -18.40
C VAL A 199 -0.27 -18.14 -18.69
N LYS A 200 -1.02 -18.88 -17.88
CA LYS A 200 -1.22 -20.34 -18.01
C LYS A 200 -2.42 -20.70 -18.87
N GLN A 201 -3.53 -20.00 -18.68
CA GLN A 201 -4.79 -20.32 -19.35
C GLN A 201 -5.63 -19.06 -19.56
N ILE A 202 -6.31 -18.99 -20.69
CA ILE A 202 -7.29 -17.97 -21.04
C ILE A 202 -8.64 -18.68 -21.21
N TYR A 203 -9.63 -18.28 -20.41
CA TYR A 203 -10.98 -18.88 -20.39
C TYR A 203 -11.90 -18.22 -21.42
#